data_AF-A0A945Z3W4-F1
#
_entry.id   AF-A0A945Z3W4-F1
#
_cell.length_a   1.000
_cell.length_b   1.000
_cell.length_c   1.000
_cell.angle_alpha   90.00
_cell.angle_beta   90.00
_cell.angle_gamma   90.00
#
_symmetry.space_group_name_H-M   'P 1'
#
loop_
_entity.id
_entity.type
_entity.pdbx_description
1 polymer ?
#
loop_
_entity_poly.entity_id
_entity_poly.type
_entity_poly.pdbx_seq_one_letter_code
_entity_poly.pdbx_strand_id
1 'polypeptide(L)'
;IMMINSCCPFVEPSTYEGAINKIFKDKHTTLTTVKKINNVFFDSEFRPINAPLREVSTLNNKPIYEMSHLFHIFDKSFFVDNGYFWNYSGGHPFLYEVGAEESLDIDFEMDFDICKAMWRMRNETNN
;
A
#
# COMPACT_ATOMS: atom_id res chain seq x y z
N ILE A 1 -11.56 1.18 -13.33
CA ILE A 1 -10.77 2.43 -13.31
C ILE A 1 -9.56 2.19 -12.43
N MET A 2 -8.38 2.74 -12.77
CA MET A 2 -7.23 2.80 -11.87
C MET A 2 -7.00 4.27 -11.51
N MET A 3 -7.00 4.58 -10.21
CA MET A 3 -6.66 5.88 -9.66
C MET A 3 -5.26 5.79 -9.07
N ILE A 4 -4.35 6.62 -9.57
CA ILE A 4 -2.93 6.60 -9.21
C ILE A 4 -2.63 7.82 -8.34
N ASN A 5 -1.86 7.62 -7.27
CA ASN A 5 -1.36 8.72 -6.44
C ASN A 5 -0.06 9.27 -7.02
N SER A 6 -0.06 10.57 -7.36
CA SER A 6 1.12 11.27 -7.89
C SER A 6 2.17 11.61 -6.83
N CYS A 7 1.84 11.49 -5.54
CA CYS A 7 2.74 11.77 -4.43
C CYS A 7 3.73 10.63 -4.13
N CYS A 8 3.56 9.46 -4.78
CA CYS A 8 4.49 8.34 -4.71
C CYS A 8 5.45 8.36 -5.92
N PRO A 9 6.69 8.90 -5.80
CA PRO A 9 7.54 9.15 -6.98
C PRO A 9 8.31 7.93 -7.49
N PHE A 10 8.35 6.84 -6.72
CA PHE A 10 9.22 5.69 -7.00
C PHE A 10 8.50 4.47 -7.55
N VAL A 11 7.23 4.62 -7.93
CA VAL A 11 6.47 3.49 -8.50
C VAL A 11 7.02 3.13 -9.87
N GLU A 12 7.32 1.84 -10.07
CA GLU A 12 7.78 1.32 -11.34
C GLU A 12 6.62 0.90 -12.27
N PRO A 13 6.76 1.02 -13.60
CA PRO A 13 5.75 0.55 -14.56
C PRO A 13 5.33 -0.91 -14.34
N SER A 14 6.29 -1.78 -13.99
CA SER A 14 6.06 -3.20 -13.73
C SER A 14 5.09 -3.46 -12.57
N THR A 15 5.03 -2.55 -11.59
CA THR A 15 4.11 -2.65 -10.45
C THR A 15 2.66 -2.44 -10.88
N TYR A 16 2.40 -1.47 -11.78
CA TYR A 16 1.08 -1.29 -12.37
C TYR A 16 0.67 -2.49 -13.22
N GLU A 17 1.58 -2.96 -14.09
CA GLU A 17 1.33 -4.13 -14.95
C GLU A 17 1.04 -5.39 -14.11
N GLY A 18 1.81 -5.61 -13.05
CA GLY A 18 1.61 -6.72 -12.12
C GLY A 18 0.24 -6.69 -11.46
N ALA A 19 -0.21 -5.52 -10.98
CA ALA A 19 -1.52 -5.38 -10.37
C ALA A 19 -2.67 -5.54 -11.36
N ILE A 20 -2.54 -5.00 -12.57
CA ILE A 20 -3.51 -5.18 -13.66
C ILE A 20 -3.63 -6.67 -14.02
N ASN A 21 -2.51 -7.37 -14.18
CA ASN A 21 -2.52 -8.80 -14.46
C ASN A 21 -3.15 -9.61 -13.32
N LYS A 22 -2.85 -9.26 -12.06
CA LYS A 22 -3.40 -9.92 -10.87
C LYS A 22 -4.92 -9.79 -10.80
N ILE A 23 -5.46 -8.57 -10.96
CA ILE A 23 -6.90 -8.33 -10.82
C ILE A 23 -7.71 -9.09 -11.88
N PHE A 24 -7.23 -9.13 -13.13
CA PHE A 24 -7.89 -9.87 -14.21
C PHE A 24 -7.77 -11.39 -14.05
N LYS A 25 -6.57 -11.89 -13.69
CA LYS A 25 -6.32 -13.32 -13.51
C LYS A 25 -7.20 -13.91 -12.41
N ASP A 26 -7.31 -13.22 -11.29
CA ASP A 26 -8.00 -13.72 -10.10
C ASP A 26 -9.48 -13.27 -10.05
N LYS A 27 -9.94 -12.56 -11.09
CA LYS A 27 -11.31 -12.09 -11.27
C LYS A 27 -11.80 -11.22 -10.11
N HIS A 28 -10.92 -10.42 -9.54
CA HIS A 28 -11.29 -9.41 -8.56
C HIS A 28 -11.87 -8.16 -9.26
N THR A 29 -12.76 -7.45 -8.59
CA THR A 29 -13.37 -6.21 -9.12
C THR A 29 -12.77 -4.95 -8.50
N THR A 30 -12.10 -5.10 -7.34
CA THR A 30 -11.50 -4.01 -6.57
C THR A 30 -10.14 -4.44 -6.05
N LEU A 31 -9.16 -3.54 -6.07
CA LEU A 31 -7.79 -3.76 -5.61
C LEU A 31 -7.24 -2.49 -4.99
N THR A 32 -6.53 -2.61 -3.88
CA THR A 32 -5.76 -1.52 -3.28
C THR A 32 -4.33 -1.97 -3.02
N THR A 33 -3.39 -1.05 -3.09
CA THR A 33 -2.01 -1.31 -2.70
C THR A 33 -1.85 -1.24 -1.17
N VAL A 34 -0.99 -2.11 -0.64
CA VAL A 34 -0.65 -2.17 0.79
C VAL A 34 0.85 -2.37 0.98
N LYS A 35 1.38 -1.88 2.10
CA LYS A 35 2.71 -2.23 2.60
C LYS A 35 2.57 -3.16 3.80
N LYS A 36 3.42 -4.18 3.85
CA LYS A 36 3.47 -5.13 4.96
C LYS A 36 4.31 -4.56 6.09
N ILE A 37 3.72 -4.43 7.28
CA ILE A 37 4.42 -3.94 8.48
C ILE A 37 4.60 -5.06 9.50
N ASN A 38 5.86 -5.31 9.86
CA ASN A 38 6.25 -6.26 10.89
C ASN A 38 6.60 -5.51 12.19
N ASN A 39 5.58 -5.01 12.88
CA ASN A 39 5.75 -4.31 14.16
C ASN A 39 4.57 -4.59 15.10
N VAL A 40 4.68 -4.29 16.39
CA VAL A 40 3.57 -4.45 17.36
C VAL A 40 2.72 -3.19 17.34
N PHE A 41 1.44 -3.34 17.06
CA PHE A 41 0.47 -2.24 17.05
C PHE A 41 -0.48 -2.36 18.24
N PHE A 42 -0.90 -1.22 18.77
CA PHE A 42 -1.85 -1.13 19.86
C PHE A 42 -3.12 -0.44 19.40
N ASP A 43 -4.27 -0.87 19.91
CA ASP A 43 -5.54 -0.17 19.72
C ASP A 43 -5.63 1.08 20.62
N SER A 44 -6.74 1.81 20.53
CA SER A 44 -6.99 3.02 21.33
C SER A 44 -7.12 2.75 22.84
N GLU A 45 -7.25 1.49 23.25
CA GLU A 45 -7.29 1.05 24.65
C GLU A 45 -5.93 0.48 25.10
N PHE A 46 -4.87 0.66 24.31
CA PHE A 46 -3.52 0.15 24.56
C PHE A 46 -3.41 -1.38 24.60
N ARG A 47 -4.26 -2.10 23.86
CA ARG A 47 -4.19 -3.56 23.72
C ARG A 47 -3.47 -3.94 22.42
N PRO A 48 -2.61 -4.97 22.42
CA PRO A 48 -1.90 -5.39 21.21
C PRO A 48 -2.88 -5.94 20.15
N ILE A 49 -2.78 -5.42 18.93
CA ILE A 49 -3.61 -5.82 17.78
C ILE A 49 -3.11 -7.13 17.17
N ASN A 50 -1.79 -7.29 17.06
CA ASN A 50 -1.17 -8.35 16.25
C ASN A 50 -0.02 -9.11 16.94
N ALA A 51 0.25 -8.82 18.21
CA ALA A 51 1.30 -9.48 18.98
C ALA A 51 0.74 -10.49 19.99
N PRO A 52 1.44 -11.61 20.23
CA PRO A 52 1.10 -12.51 21.33
C PRO A 52 1.32 -11.81 22.68
N LEU A 53 0.45 -12.09 23.66
CA LEU A 53 0.38 -11.38 24.94
C LEU A 53 1.66 -11.41 25.80
N ARG A 54 2.62 -12.29 25.50
CA ARG A 54 3.79 -12.56 26.36
C ARG A 54 5.13 -12.44 25.64
N GLU A 55 5.16 -11.82 24.46
CA GLU A 55 6.41 -11.71 23.69
C GLU A 55 6.56 -10.33 23.06
N VAL A 56 7.73 -9.72 23.27
CA VAL A 56 8.13 -8.47 22.60
C VAL A 56 9.07 -8.87 21.45
N SER A 57 8.48 -9.33 20.34
CA SER A 57 9.22 -9.76 19.15
C SER A 57 8.52 -9.30 17.88
N THR A 58 9.27 -8.62 17.01
CA THR A 58 8.85 -8.22 15.66
C THR A 58 9.00 -9.34 14.63
N LEU A 59 9.49 -10.51 15.05
CA LEU A 59 9.64 -11.69 14.19
C LEU A 59 8.47 -12.66 14.33
N ASN A 60 7.84 -12.71 15.51
CA ASN A 60 6.79 -13.67 15.86
C ASN A 60 5.37 -13.05 15.85
N ASN A 61 5.26 -11.76 15.57
CA ASN A 61 3.97 -11.08 15.42
C ASN A 61 3.34 -11.36 14.05
N LYS A 62 2.00 -11.28 13.99
CA LYS A 62 1.29 -11.34 12.71
C LYS A 62 1.53 -10.02 11.96
N PRO A 63 1.90 -10.04 10.68
CA PRO A 63 2.05 -8.80 9.92
C PRO A 63 0.71 -8.05 9.85
N ILE A 64 0.76 -6.72 9.95
CA ILE A 64 -0.36 -5.86 9.60
C ILE A 64 -0.08 -5.26 8.22
N TYR A 65 -1.14 -5.13 7.43
CA TYR A 65 -1.08 -4.48 6.13
C TYR A 65 -1.63 -3.07 6.26
N GLU A 66 -0.78 -2.09 5.98
CA GLU A 66 -1.14 -0.68 5.94
C GLU A 66 -1.41 -0.29 4.49
N MET A 67 -2.49 0.45 4.23
CA MET A 67 -2.79 0.93 2.89
C MET A 67 -1.67 1.87 2.44
N SER A 68 -1.06 1.60 1.28
CA SER A 68 0.03 2.44 0.79
C SER A 68 -0.45 3.60 -0.09
N HIS A 69 -1.73 3.60 -0.47
CA HIS A 69 -2.38 4.63 -1.31
C HIS A 69 -1.75 4.89 -2.68
N LEU A 70 -0.77 4.08 -3.07
CA LEU A 70 -0.02 4.18 -4.32
C LEU A 70 -0.94 4.10 -5.55
N PHE A 71 -1.88 3.15 -5.57
CA PHE A 71 -3.05 3.22 -6.45
C PHE A 71 -4.23 2.37 -5.95
N HIS A 72 -5.38 2.63 -6.54
CA HIS A 72 -6.61 1.88 -6.31
C HIS A 72 -7.26 1.51 -7.64
N ILE A 73 -7.73 0.26 -7.77
CA ILE A 73 -8.52 -0.19 -8.91
C ILE A 73 -9.94 -0.49 -8.42
N PHE A 74 -10.95 0.03 -9.10
CA PHE A 74 -12.35 -0.17 -8.75
C PHE A 74 -13.28 -0.12 -9.96
N ASP A 75 -14.48 -0.66 -9.78
CA ASP A 75 -15.53 -0.65 -10.79
C ASP A 75 -16.17 0.74 -10.94
N LYS A 76 -16.31 1.19 -12.20
CA LYS A 76 -16.83 2.54 -12.49
C LYS A 76 -18.31 2.66 -12.14
N SER A 77 -19.12 1.68 -12.54
CA SER A 77 -20.57 1.70 -12.28
C SER A 77 -20.83 1.72 -10.77
N PHE A 78 -20.15 0.83 -10.03
CA PHE A 78 -20.26 0.78 -8.59
C PHE A 78 -19.95 2.13 -7.93
N PHE A 79 -18.85 2.77 -8.32
CA PHE A 79 -18.49 4.08 -7.77
C PHE A 79 -19.53 5.16 -8.10
N VAL A 80 -20.02 5.21 -9.33
CA VAL A 80 -21.04 6.20 -9.76
C VAL A 80 -22.36 6.00 -9.00
N ASP A 81 -22.77 4.76 -8.79
CA ASP A 81 -24.05 4.43 -8.15
C ASP A 81 -24.02 4.60 -6.63
N ASN A 82 -22.86 4.41 -6.00
CA ASN A 82 -22.74 4.33 -4.54
C ASN A 82 -21.94 5.47 -3.90
N GLY A 83 -21.09 6.17 -4.65
CA GLY A 83 -20.24 7.26 -4.14
C GLY A 83 -18.98 6.81 -3.38
N TYR A 84 -18.67 5.51 -3.36
CA TYR A 84 -17.46 4.96 -2.75
C TYR A 84 -16.89 3.80 -3.58
N PHE A 85 -15.59 3.50 -3.43
CA PHE A 85 -14.89 2.56 -4.32
C PHE A 85 -15.21 1.08 -4.03
N TRP A 86 -15.38 0.74 -2.75
CA TRP A 86 -15.76 -0.58 -2.25
C TRP A 86 -16.24 -0.48 -0.81
N ASN A 87 -16.86 -1.54 -0.29
CA ASN A 87 -17.02 -1.74 1.14
C ASN A 87 -16.02 -2.80 1.64
N TYR A 88 -15.68 -2.78 2.92
CA TYR A 88 -14.71 -3.71 3.52
C TYR A 88 -15.30 -5.08 3.85
N SER A 89 -16.30 -5.53 3.08
CA SER A 89 -16.96 -6.82 3.28
C SER A 89 -16.51 -7.84 2.24
N GLY A 90 -16.65 -9.13 2.55
CA GLY A 90 -16.40 -10.21 1.58
C GLY A 90 -14.95 -10.31 1.08
N GLY A 91 -13.98 -9.74 1.79
CA GLY A 91 -12.58 -9.74 1.35
C GLY A 91 -12.25 -8.67 0.31
N HIS A 92 -13.10 -7.64 0.17
CA HIS A 92 -12.80 -6.47 -0.64
C HIS A 92 -12.16 -5.35 0.20
N PRO A 93 -11.24 -4.56 -0.36
CA PRO A 93 -10.63 -4.74 -1.68
C PRO A 93 -9.61 -5.88 -1.65
N PHE A 94 -9.25 -6.43 -2.83
CA PHE A 94 -8.08 -7.30 -2.90
C PHE A 94 -6.82 -6.49 -2.54
N LEU A 95 -5.96 -7.05 -1.69
CA LEU A 95 -4.74 -6.38 -1.24
C LEU A 95 -3.57 -6.76 -2.15
N TYR A 96 -2.93 -5.76 -2.75
CA TYR A 96 -1.71 -5.93 -3.54
C TYR A 96 -0.52 -5.37 -2.78
N GLU A 97 0.37 -6.24 -2.32
CA GLU A 97 1.56 -5.84 -1.57
C GLU A 97 2.56 -5.14 -2.49
N VAL A 98 3.02 -3.96 -2.09
CA VAL A 98 4.06 -3.18 -2.77
C VAL A 98 5.30 -3.04 -1.90
N GLY A 99 6.45 -2.79 -2.53
CA GLY A 99 7.70 -2.56 -1.81
C GLY A 99 7.67 -1.28 -0.97
N ALA A 100 8.41 -1.30 0.14
CA ALA A 100 8.52 -0.13 1.04
C ALA A 100 8.99 1.13 0.29
N GLU A 101 9.91 0.95 -0.65
CA GLU A 101 10.48 2.02 -1.46
C GLU A 101 9.48 2.67 -2.42
N GLU A 102 8.69 1.87 -3.15
CA GLU A 102 7.66 2.40 -4.04
C GLU A 102 6.52 3.06 -3.26
N SER A 103 6.31 2.64 -2.00
CA SER A 103 5.29 3.18 -1.09
C SER A 103 5.70 4.44 -0.34
N LEU A 104 6.84 5.05 -0.66
CA LEU A 104 7.20 6.35 -0.12
C LEU A 104 6.27 7.42 -0.70
N ASP A 105 5.56 8.12 0.17
CA ASP A 105 4.58 9.15 -0.18
C ASP A 105 5.07 10.52 0.31
N ILE A 106 4.84 11.55 -0.49
CA ILE A 106 5.26 12.92 -0.17
C ILE A 106 4.06 13.70 0.38
N ASP A 107 3.97 13.81 1.70
CA ASP A 107 2.96 14.61 2.40
C ASP A 107 3.54 15.95 2.88
N PHE A 108 4.81 15.95 3.30
CA PHE A 108 5.50 17.10 3.88
C PHE A 108 6.84 17.37 3.19
N GLU A 109 7.41 18.56 3.46
CA GLU A 109 8.70 18.98 2.89
C GLU A 109 9.84 17.99 3.21
N MET A 110 9.83 17.41 4.41
CA MET A 110 10.82 16.40 4.81
C MET A 110 10.75 15.14 3.93
N ASP A 111 9.55 14.71 3.55
CA ASP A 111 9.37 13.55 2.68
C ASP A 111 9.91 13.83 1.28
N PHE A 112 9.69 15.06 0.78
CA PHE A 112 10.25 15.51 -0.49
C PHE A 112 11.79 15.51 -0.45
N ASP A 113 12.41 16.04 0.60
CA ASP A 113 13.86 16.05 0.75
C ASP A 113 14.45 14.63 0.80
N ILE A 114 13.80 13.72 1.53
CA ILE A 114 14.18 12.30 1.59
C ILE A 114 14.08 11.66 0.20
N CYS A 115 12.94 11.82 -0.48
CA CYS A 115 12.74 11.25 -1.82
C CYS A 115 13.74 11.85 -2.83
N LYS A 116 14.00 13.15 -2.77
CA LYS A 116 14.98 13.81 -3.64
C LYS A 116 16.41 13.29 -3.40
N ALA A 117 16.79 13.07 -2.15
CA ALA A 117 18.09 12.48 -1.82
C ALA A 117 18.20 11.05 -2.35
N MET A 118 17.18 10.22 -2.13
CA MET A 118 17.13 8.84 -2.65
C MET A 118 17.20 8.79 -4.18
N TRP A 119 16.48 9.67 -4.87
CA TRP A 119 16.52 9.78 -6.32
C TRP A 119 17.93 10.14 -6.82
N ARG A 120 18.61 11.10 -6.18
CA ARG A 120 19.99 11.47 -6.55
C ARG A 120 20.95 10.31 -6.40
N MET A 121 20.90 9.60 -5.26
CA MET A 121 21.75 8.44 -5.00
C MET A 121 21.62 7.36 -6.08
N ARG A 122 20.41 7.09 -6.58
CA ARG A 122 20.22 6.11 -7.67
C ARG A 122 20.87 6.55 -8.97
N ASN A 123 20.70 7.83 -9.34
CA ASN A 123 21.21 8.34 -10.61
C ASN A 123 22.74 8.55 -10.59
N GLU A 124 23.33 8.77 -9.42
CA GLU A 124 24.80 8.83 -9.27
C GLU A 124 25.43 7.43 -9.28
N THR A 125 24.76 6.42 -8.73
CA THR A 125 25.26 5.02 -8.72
C THR A 125 25.16 4.34 -10.08
N ASN A 126 24.29 4.83 -10.97
CA ASN A 126 24.08 4.31 -12.32
C ASN A 126 24.97 4.95 -13.40
N ASN A 127 25.90 5.85 -13.00
CA ASN A 127 26.93 6.45 -13.85
C ASN A 127 28.32 5.92 -13.48
#